data_AF-A0A2I4DVU3-F1
#
_entry.id   AF-A0A2I4DVU3-F1
#
_cell.length_a   1.000
_cell.length_b   1.000
_cell.length_c   1.000
_cell.angle_alpha   90.00
_cell.angle_beta   90.00
_cell.angle_gamma   90.00
#
_symmetry.space_group_name_H-M   'P 1'
#
loop_
_entity.id
_entity.type
_entity.pdbx_description
1 polymer ?
#
loop_
_entity_poly.entity_id
_entity_poly.type
_entity_poly.pdbx_seq_one_letter_code
_entity_poly.pdbx_strand_id
1 'polypeptide(L)'
;MAFTFPPPPHVVPLRLSRAGPPCPCLSSSSFSAFPTPPPLILSRMEQQTRASKLMEFPHLLAPHRDTMLGLISAIESRLGNHLLPSSVPSDVEYYQNESGTSQGTLSIRCGVDTSPIDFILASWLHLEQPSGGGALEITNIAGYLKSSTDIPHFQFELVQCSPTFLILFLDLIPRKDTVLHPDYLKTFYEDTQLEACRQRLARLPEVQPYFSSSLYFRRVVSSTGILVGIKCEDGTGTGTERVEEIIGEHVGPIANEVMGIWVDMCVDGGGREVSEIEQRAELEKRDMLIKRKAIEMDLSSSMPKQFGHEVADRVLRVIKSAYNIT
;
A
#
# COMPACT_ATOMS: atom_id res chain seq x y z
N MET A 1 -1.81 6.24 -2.17
CA MET A 1 -2.32 7.62 -2.22
C MET A 1 -3.58 7.73 -1.36
N ALA A 2 -3.37 7.67 -0.03
CA ALA A 2 -4.37 7.22 0.92
C ALA A 2 -5.21 8.32 1.63
N PHE A 3 -4.95 9.61 1.44
CA PHE A 3 -5.49 10.65 2.35
C PHE A 3 -6.17 11.84 1.67
N THR A 4 -6.49 11.72 0.37
CA THR A 4 -7.31 12.70 -0.36
C THR A 4 -8.76 12.23 -0.61
N PHE A 5 -9.21 11.22 0.14
CA PHE A 5 -10.60 10.78 0.18
C PHE A 5 -11.49 11.83 0.86
N PRO A 6 -12.58 12.29 0.21
CA PRO A 6 -13.59 13.07 0.91
C PRO A 6 -14.30 12.16 1.94
N PRO A 7 -14.76 12.71 3.08
CA PRO A 7 -15.48 11.91 4.07
C PRO A 7 -16.77 11.34 3.47
N PRO A 8 -17.17 10.10 3.83
CA PRO A 8 -18.43 9.53 3.38
C PRO A 8 -19.63 10.35 3.93
N PRO A 9 -20.77 10.38 3.23
CA PRO A 9 -21.94 11.14 3.65
C PRO A 9 -22.47 10.63 5.00
N HIS A 10 -22.60 11.54 5.97
CA HIS A 10 -22.98 11.20 7.34
C HIS A 10 -24.39 10.60 7.45
N VAL A 11 -24.47 9.42 8.08
CA VAL A 11 -25.70 8.92 8.70
C VAL A 11 -25.63 9.25 10.20
N VAL A 12 -26.68 9.89 10.73
CA VAL A 12 -26.75 10.36 12.12
C VAL A 12 -27.51 9.36 13.00
N PRO A 13 -26.97 8.96 14.15
CA PRO A 13 -27.78 8.49 15.29
C PRO A 13 -27.66 9.37 16.54
N LEU A 14 -28.65 9.25 17.43
CA LEU A 14 -28.84 10.11 18.61
C LEU A 14 -27.97 9.74 19.83
N ARG A 15 -27.79 10.72 20.73
CA ARG A 15 -27.10 10.62 22.04
C ARG A 15 -27.86 9.77 23.07
N LEU A 16 -27.13 9.12 24.00
CA LEU A 16 -27.54 8.86 25.40
C LEU A 16 -26.31 8.64 26.34
N SER A 17 -26.49 8.32 27.64
CA SER A 17 -25.62 8.77 28.77
C SER A 17 -25.68 7.85 30.03
N ARG A 18 -24.81 7.89 31.07
CA ARG A 18 -23.58 8.67 31.44
C ARG A 18 -22.88 8.07 32.70
N ALA A 19 -21.53 8.08 32.77
CA ALA A 19 -20.66 7.82 33.97
C ALA A 19 -20.75 6.41 34.63
N GLY A 20 -19.84 5.90 35.49
CA GLY A 20 -18.59 6.40 36.13
C GLY A 20 -17.88 5.28 36.97
N PRO A 21 -16.70 5.52 37.62
CA PRO A 21 -15.73 4.49 38.10
C PRO A 21 -15.62 4.39 39.67
N PRO A 22 -14.55 3.90 40.38
CA PRO A 22 -13.28 3.20 40.05
C PRO A 22 -12.84 1.99 40.99
N CYS A 23 -11.59 1.49 40.78
CA CYS A 23 -10.58 0.67 41.52
C CYS A 23 -10.68 0.42 43.08
N PRO A 24 -9.80 -0.39 43.80
CA PRO A 24 -8.40 -0.81 43.50
C PRO A 24 -7.78 -2.15 44.09
N CYS A 25 -6.46 -2.33 43.90
CA CYS A 25 -5.41 -2.96 44.79
C CYS A 25 -4.99 -4.47 44.76
N LEU A 26 -3.68 -4.66 44.42
CA LEU A 26 -2.61 -5.48 45.08
C LEU A 26 -2.79 -7.00 45.30
N SER A 27 -1.82 -7.84 44.90
CA SER A 27 -0.60 -8.10 45.69
C SER A 27 0.45 -9.00 44.97
N SER A 28 1.61 -9.18 45.61
CA SER A 28 2.87 -9.74 45.06
C SER A 28 3.17 -11.20 45.44
N SER A 29 3.99 -11.88 44.65
CA SER A 29 4.95 -12.90 45.17
C SER A 29 6.15 -13.10 44.23
N SER A 30 7.31 -13.41 44.81
CA SER A 30 8.62 -13.47 44.15
C SER A 30 9.18 -14.90 44.17
N PHE A 31 9.91 -15.32 43.13
CA PHE A 31 10.78 -16.51 43.22
C PHE A 31 12.12 -16.39 42.47
N SER A 32 13.19 -16.64 43.24
CA SER A 32 14.52 -17.18 42.91
C SER A 32 15.14 -16.96 41.52
N ALA A 33 16.32 -16.32 41.52
CA ALA A 33 17.25 -16.29 40.39
C ALA A 33 18.20 -17.51 40.35
N PHE A 34 18.60 -17.91 39.15
CA PHE A 34 19.81 -18.72 38.88
C PHE A 34 20.52 -18.16 37.62
N PRO A 35 21.85 -18.31 37.50
CA PRO A 35 22.66 -17.47 36.59
C PRO A 35 22.67 -17.97 35.14
N THR A 36 22.55 -17.04 34.19
CA THR A 36 22.70 -17.26 32.75
C THR A 36 24.15 -17.04 32.27
N PRO A 37 24.69 -17.90 31.39
CA PRO A 37 25.97 -17.65 30.71
C PRO A 37 25.83 -16.60 29.58
N PRO A 38 26.93 -15.98 29.13
CA PRO A 38 26.87 -14.77 28.29
C PRO A 38 26.53 -15.05 26.80
N PRO A 39 25.67 -14.22 26.16
CA PRO A 39 25.33 -14.36 24.75
C PRO A 39 26.24 -13.49 23.86
N LEU A 40 27.12 -14.12 23.07
CA LEU A 40 27.93 -13.40 22.05
C LEU A 40 27.94 -14.05 20.65
N ILE A 41 27.14 -15.09 20.40
CA ILE A 41 27.09 -15.79 19.09
C ILE A 41 25.64 -15.99 18.57
N LEU A 42 24.60 -15.51 19.26
CA LEU A 42 23.20 -15.69 18.83
C LEU A 42 22.69 -14.65 17.81
N SER A 43 23.31 -13.47 17.76
CA SER A 43 22.81 -12.30 17.03
C SER A 43 22.72 -12.44 15.51
N ARG A 44 23.40 -13.42 14.90
CA ARG A 44 23.40 -13.62 13.44
C ARG A 44 22.35 -14.61 12.93
N MET A 45 21.71 -15.39 13.80
CA MET A 45 20.65 -16.33 13.40
C MET A 45 19.26 -15.91 13.89
N GLU A 46 19.15 -15.16 15.01
CA GLU A 46 17.86 -14.61 15.47
C GLU A 46 17.24 -13.59 14.51
N GLN A 47 18.07 -12.94 13.68
CA GLN A 47 17.62 -11.99 12.67
C GLN A 47 16.89 -12.65 11.49
N GLN A 48 16.80 -13.99 11.45
CA GLN A 48 16.33 -14.76 10.29
C GLN A 48 14.96 -15.43 10.51
N THR A 49 14.33 -15.26 11.69
CA THR A 49 13.06 -15.92 12.05
C THR A 49 12.06 -15.02 12.81
N ARG A 50 12.20 -13.70 12.80
CA ARG A 50 11.07 -12.81 13.14
C ARG A 50 10.15 -12.72 11.93
N ALA A 51 8.94 -13.29 12.01
CA ALA A 51 7.90 -13.04 11.02
C ALA A 51 7.64 -11.53 10.94
N SER A 52 7.72 -10.96 9.73
CA SER A 52 7.58 -9.50 9.56
C SER A 52 6.16 -9.07 9.92
N LYS A 53 6.06 -7.93 10.62
CA LYS A 53 4.76 -7.34 11.03
C LYS A 53 3.87 -6.99 9.83
N LEU A 54 4.46 -6.78 8.65
CA LEU A 54 3.73 -6.60 7.41
C LEU A 54 2.78 -7.78 7.14
N MET A 55 3.21 -9.02 7.37
CA MET A 55 2.49 -10.24 6.99
C MET A 55 1.40 -10.67 7.98
N GLU A 56 1.21 -9.95 9.09
CA GLU A 56 0.19 -10.28 10.09
C GLU A 56 -1.22 -9.81 9.69
N PHE A 57 -1.33 -8.65 9.02
CA PHE A 57 -2.58 -8.05 8.55
C PHE A 57 -3.78 -8.19 9.52
N PRO A 58 -3.64 -7.78 10.80
CA PRO A 58 -4.51 -8.25 11.89
C PRO A 58 -5.97 -7.76 11.83
N HIS A 59 -6.26 -6.71 11.05
CA HIS A 59 -7.56 -6.04 10.99
C HIS A 59 -8.33 -6.28 9.68
N LEU A 60 -7.74 -7.00 8.71
CA LEU A 60 -8.33 -7.17 7.39
C LEU A 60 -9.35 -8.32 7.33
N LEU A 61 -10.33 -8.20 6.44
CA LEU A 61 -11.18 -9.32 6.01
C LEU A 61 -10.33 -10.44 5.41
N ALA A 62 -10.78 -11.70 5.52
CA ALA A 62 -9.95 -12.84 5.14
C ALA A 62 -9.50 -12.81 3.65
N PRO A 63 -10.39 -12.55 2.66
CA PRO A 63 -9.98 -12.45 1.26
C PRO A 63 -9.04 -11.26 0.97
N HIS A 64 -9.12 -10.19 1.77
CA HIS A 64 -8.23 -9.02 1.63
C HIS A 64 -6.83 -9.35 2.14
N ARG A 65 -6.72 -9.95 3.33
CA ARG A 65 -5.45 -10.49 3.84
C ARG A 65 -4.85 -11.47 2.83
N ASP A 66 -5.64 -12.44 2.37
CA ASP A 66 -5.13 -13.52 1.53
C ASP A 66 -4.70 -12.98 0.14
N THR A 67 -5.39 -11.96 -0.37
CA THR A 67 -4.94 -11.17 -1.54
C THR A 67 -3.57 -10.52 -1.29
N MET A 68 -3.40 -9.81 -0.16
CA MET A 68 -2.14 -9.14 0.17
C MET A 68 -0.98 -10.11 0.37
N LEU A 69 -1.22 -11.22 1.08
CA LEU A 69 -0.24 -12.30 1.26
C LEU A 69 0.16 -12.90 -0.10
N GLY A 70 -0.82 -13.13 -1.00
CA GLY A 70 -0.58 -13.63 -2.35
C GLY A 70 0.29 -12.69 -3.18
N LEU A 71 -0.07 -11.40 -3.25
CA LEU A 71 0.67 -10.38 -4.01
C LEU A 71 2.12 -10.24 -3.50
N ILE A 72 2.32 -10.15 -2.18
CA ILE A 72 3.66 -10.05 -1.59
C ILE A 72 4.46 -11.33 -1.87
N SER A 73 3.89 -12.51 -1.65
CA SER A 73 4.58 -13.79 -1.88
C SER A 73 4.95 -14.00 -3.36
N ALA A 74 4.11 -13.53 -4.28
CA ALA A 74 4.38 -13.56 -5.71
C ALA A 74 5.53 -12.60 -6.11
N ILE A 75 5.55 -11.39 -5.55
CA ILE A 75 6.69 -10.46 -5.70
C ILE A 75 7.96 -11.08 -5.13
N GLU A 76 7.94 -11.66 -3.93
CA GLU A 76 9.13 -12.22 -3.31
C GLU A 76 9.67 -13.46 -4.04
N SER A 77 8.78 -14.35 -4.53
CA SER A 77 9.19 -15.53 -5.30
C SER A 77 9.74 -15.21 -6.68
N ARG A 78 9.22 -14.18 -7.36
CA ARG A 78 9.64 -13.83 -8.73
C ARG A 78 10.75 -12.76 -8.78
N LEU A 79 10.73 -11.80 -7.86
CA LEU A 79 11.68 -10.68 -7.82
C LEU A 79 12.68 -10.76 -6.65
N GLY A 80 12.62 -11.78 -5.79
CA GLY A 80 13.47 -11.89 -4.60
C GLY A 80 14.98 -11.78 -4.87
N ASN A 81 15.47 -12.34 -5.98
CA ASN A 81 16.88 -12.22 -6.40
C ASN A 81 17.25 -10.83 -6.95
N HIS A 82 16.26 -10.01 -7.28
CA HIS A 82 16.41 -8.64 -7.79
C HIS A 82 16.27 -7.59 -6.69
N LEU A 83 16.01 -8.00 -5.44
CA LEU A 83 15.64 -7.15 -4.30
C LEU A 83 16.52 -7.41 -3.08
N LEU A 84 17.09 -6.35 -2.53
CA LEU A 84 17.75 -6.39 -1.23
C LEU A 84 16.74 -6.73 -0.10
N PRO A 85 17.22 -7.15 1.09
CA PRO A 85 16.40 -7.19 2.30
C PRO A 85 15.80 -5.80 2.62
N SER A 86 14.75 -5.76 3.45
CA SER A 86 14.17 -4.49 3.87
C SER A 86 15.18 -3.66 4.66
N SER A 87 15.35 -2.39 4.30
CA SER A 87 16.23 -1.45 5.00
C SER A 87 15.51 -0.62 6.06
N VAL A 88 14.22 -0.90 6.30
CA VAL A 88 13.38 -0.18 7.26
C VAL A 88 13.79 -0.53 8.70
N PRO A 89 14.08 0.47 9.57
CA PRO A 89 14.33 0.26 10.99
C PRO A 89 13.16 -0.41 11.71
N SER A 90 13.42 -1.20 12.75
CA SER A 90 12.37 -1.98 13.45
C SER A 90 11.32 -1.15 14.19
N ASP A 91 11.62 0.11 14.51
CA ASP A 91 10.71 1.12 15.08
C ASP A 91 9.94 1.94 14.02
N VAL A 92 10.07 1.52 12.75
CA VAL A 92 9.35 1.98 11.56
C VAL A 92 8.74 0.81 10.78
N GLU A 93 9.27 -0.43 10.90
CA GLU A 93 8.66 -1.64 10.33
C GLU A 93 7.23 -1.84 10.87
N TYR A 94 7.05 -1.54 12.16
CA TYR A 94 5.75 -1.40 12.81
C TYR A 94 5.75 -0.16 13.70
N TYR A 95 4.68 0.62 13.65
CA TYR A 95 4.49 1.82 14.43
C TYR A 95 3.01 2.01 14.79
N GLN A 96 2.77 2.75 15.88
CA GLN A 96 1.44 3.10 16.34
C GLN A 96 1.48 4.45 17.06
N ASN A 97 0.30 5.07 17.23
CA ASN A 97 0.15 6.23 18.11
C ASN A 97 0.13 5.81 19.60
N GLU A 98 0.22 6.81 20.50
CA GLU A 98 0.27 6.59 21.95
C GLU A 98 -0.96 5.83 22.50
N SER A 99 -2.13 6.03 21.89
CA SER A 99 -3.39 5.39 22.27
C SER A 99 -3.62 4.00 21.64
N GLY A 100 -2.79 3.58 20.68
CA GLY A 100 -2.97 2.34 19.92
C GLY A 100 -4.09 2.37 18.86
N THR A 101 -4.80 3.49 18.73
CA THR A 101 -5.96 3.70 17.82
C THR A 101 -5.55 4.00 16.36
N SER A 102 -4.27 4.19 16.11
CA SER A 102 -3.69 4.21 14.77
C SER A 102 -2.45 3.36 14.76
N GLN A 103 -2.40 2.38 13.85
CA GLN A 103 -1.33 1.41 13.71
C GLN A 103 -0.91 1.36 12.25
N GLY A 104 0.34 0.98 11.99
CA GLY A 104 0.85 0.85 10.63
C GLY A 104 2.12 0.04 10.54
N THR A 105 2.40 -0.44 9.33
CA THR A 105 3.66 -1.09 8.96
C THR A 105 4.30 -0.45 7.76
N LEU A 106 5.60 -0.67 7.60
CA LEU A 106 6.34 -0.27 6.41
C LEU A 106 7.44 -1.28 6.10
N SER A 107 7.45 -1.79 4.88
CA SER A 107 8.56 -2.54 4.30
C SER A 107 9.01 -1.84 3.03
N ILE A 108 10.32 -1.65 2.88
CA ILE A 108 10.92 -1.07 1.68
C ILE A 108 12.13 -1.92 1.30
N ARG A 109 12.03 -2.60 0.17
CA ARG A 109 13.08 -3.44 -0.41
C ARG A 109 13.61 -2.76 -1.67
N CYS A 110 14.83 -2.21 -1.60
CA CYS A 110 15.47 -1.60 -2.76
C CYS A 110 15.90 -2.68 -3.76
N GLY A 111 15.92 -2.35 -5.05
CA GLY A 111 16.49 -3.23 -6.07
C GLY A 111 18.01 -3.35 -5.92
N VAL A 112 18.58 -4.51 -6.28
CA VAL A 112 20.04 -4.65 -6.44
C VAL A 112 20.55 -3.74 -7.57
N ASP A 113 21.85 -3.44 -7.62
CA ASP A 113 22.42 -2.47 -8.57
C ASP A 113 22.02 -2.74 -10.03
N THR A 114 22.10 -3.99 -10.46
CA THR A 114 21.74 -4.48 -11.82
C THR A 114 20.23 -4.58 -12.08
N SER A 115 19.39 -4.44 -11.06
CA SER A 115 17.93 -4.53 -11.21
C SER A 115 17.36 -3.26 -11.83
N PRO A 116 16.35 -3.33 -12.72
CA PRO A 116 15.58 -2.17 -13.15
C PRO A 116 14.73 -1.58 -12.01
N ILE A 117 14.53 -2.32 -10.91
CA ILE A 117 13.75 -1.88 -9.75
C ILE A 117 14.55 -0.86 -8.93
N ASP A 118 13.90 0.24 -8.58
CA ASP A 118 14.40 1.24 -7.63
C ASP A 118 14.10 0.72 -6.21
N PHE A 119 12.82 0.56 -5.88
CA PHE A 119 12.35 -0.12 -4.68
C PHE A 119 10.94 -0.66 -4.83
N ILE A 120 10.60 -1.65 -3.99
CA ILE A 120 9.23 -2.04 -3.70
C ILE A 120 8.90 -1.62 -2.27
N LEU A 121 7.81 -0.87 -2.10
CA LEU A 121 7.25 -0.47 -0.82
C LEU A 121 5.96 -1.25 -0.58
N ALA A 122 5.82 -1.86 0.59
CA ALA A 122 4.58 -2.49 1.04
C ALA A 122 4.23 -2.02 2.46
N SER A 123 2.95 -1.80 2.71
CA SER A 123 2.46 -1.27 4.00
C SER A 123 0.99 -1.61 4.23
N TRP A 124 0.60 -1.77 5.49
CA TRP A 124 -0.78 -1.63 5.91
C TRP A 124 -0.93 -0.54 6.98
N LEU A 125 -2.09 0.09 7.07
CA LEU A 125 -2.50 1.03 8.13
C LEU A 125 -3.88 0.65 8.65
N HIS A 126 -4.08 0.80 9.95
CA HIS A 126 -5.36 0.72 10.64
C HIS A 126 -5.59 2.05 11.36
N LEU A 127 -6.68 2.76 11.04
CA LEU A 127 -6.92 4.13 11.53
C LEU A 127 -8.35 4.29 12.06
N GLU A 128 -8.53 4.18 13.38
CA GLU A 128 -9.82 4.45 14.03
C GLU A 128 -10.29 5.88 13.75
N GLN A 129 -11.58 6.04 13.40
CA GLN A 129 -12.16 7.35 13.15
C GLN A 129 -12.51 8.06 14.47
N PRO A 130 -12.08 9.32 14.70
CA PRO A 130 -12.37 10.07 15.94
C PRO A 130 -13.85 10.23 16.28
N SER A 131 -14.75 10.05 15.32
CA SER A 131 -16.21 10.10 15.49
C SER A 131 -16.85 8.76 15.91
N GLY A 132 -16.05 7.70 16.12
CA GLY A 132 -16.55 6.35 16.42
C GLY A 132 -17.16 5.63 15.22
N GLY A 133 -16.88 6.10 13.99
CA GLY A 133 -17.43 5.56 12.74
C GLY A 133 -16.76 4.28 12.21
N GLY A 134 -16.11 3.49 13.08
CA GLY A 134 -15.23 2.38 12.68
C GLY A 134 -13.80 2.83 12.38
N ALA A 135 -13.03 1.96 11.72
CA ALA A 135 -11.66 2.22 11.30
C ALA A 135 -11.53 2.21 9.77
N LEU A 136 -10.51 2.91 9.26
CA LEU A 136 -10.04 2.76 7.88
C LEU A 136 -8.94 1.70 7.86
N GLU A 137 -9.14 0.63 7.09
CA GLU A 137 -8.06 -0.30 6.75
C GLU A 137 -7.48 0.06 5.40
N ILE A 138 -6.16 0.25 5.33
CA ILE A 138 -5.46 0.71 4.13
C ILE A 138 -4.33 -0.25 3.85
N THR A 139 -4.31 -0.89 2.69
CA THR A 139 -3.19 -1.72 2.24
C THR A 139 -2.61 -1.16 0.95
N ASN A 140 -1.29 -1.12 0.83
CA ASN A 140 -0.60 -0.54 -0.31
C ASN A 140 0.65 -1.35 -0.69
N ILE A 141 0.84 -1.58 -1.99
CA ILE A 141 2.06 -2.10 -2.61
C ILE A 141 2.42 -1.19 -3.79
N ALA A 142 3.63 -0.63 -3.78
CA ALA A 142 4.13 0.26 -4.82
C ALA A 142 5.49 -0.23 -5.33
N GLY A 143 5.61 -0.44 -6.64
CA GLY A 143 6.86 -0.85 -7.31
C GLY A 143 7.40 0.29 -8.17
N TYR A 144 8.44 0.97 -7.69
CA TYR A 144 9.13 2.03 -8.43
C TYR A 144 10.34 1.46 -9.17
N LEU A 145 10.60 1.99 -10.36
CA LEU A 145 11.66 1.55 -11.28
C LEU A 145 12.65 2.67 -11.54
N LYS A 146 13.91 2.31 -11.77
CA LYS A 146 15.02 3.22 -12.09
C LYS A 146 14.84 3.85 -13.47
N SER A 147 15.58 4.92 -13.74
CA SER A 147 15.59 5.62 -15.03
C SER A 147 16.30 4.85 -16.16
N SER A 148 16.98 3.75 -15.85
CA SER A 148 17.60 2.84 -16.82
C SER A 148 16.59 2.10 -17.72
N THR A 149 15.31 2.07 -17.34
CA THR A 149 14.22 1.50 -18.13
C THR A 149 13.03 2.44 -18.19
N ASP A 150 12.15 2.31 -19.19
CA ASP A 150 10.90 3.07 -19.29
C ASP A 150 9.64 2.33 -18.80
N ILE A 151 9.75 1.07 -18.35
CA ILE A 151 8.61 0.30 -17.79
C ILE A 151 7.84 1.14 -16.75
N PRO A 152 6.49 1.15 -16.79
CA PRO A 152 5.63 1.81 -15.81
C PRO A 152 5.93 1.44 -14.34
N HIS A 153 5.53 2.28 -13.40
CA HIS A 153 5.53 1.88 -11.98
C HIS A 153 4.30 1.04 -11.66
N PHE A 154 4.41 0.06 -10.76
CA PHE A 154 3.26 -0.68 -10.25
C PHE A 154 2.68 0.01 -9.02
N GLN A 155 1.35 0.01 -8.92
CA GLN A 155 0.64 0.51 -7.75
C GLN A 155 -0.62 -0.33 -7.52
N PHE A 156 -0.71 -0.92 -6.32
CA PHE A 156 -1.92 -1.53 -5.78
C PHE A 156 -2.22 -0.87 -4.42
N GLU A 157 -3.46 -0.43 -4.23
CA GLU A 157 -3.95 0.12 -2.98
C GLU A 157 -5.43 -0.22 -2.82
N LEU A 158 -5.77 -0.83 -1.69
CA LEU A 158 -7.14 -1.16 -1.33
C LEU A 158 -7.45 -0.56 0.04
N VAL A 159 -8.51 0.24 0.08
CA VAL A 159 -8.97 1.00 1.24
C VAL A 159 -10.35 0.48 1.62
N GLN A 160 -10.49 -0.13 2.79
CA GLN A 160 -11.79 -0.44 3.38
C GLN A 160 -12.26 0.77 4.18
N CYS A 161 -13.24 1.50 3.64
CA CYS A 161 -13.80 2.70 4.26
C CYS A 161 -14.92 2.39 5.26
N SER A 162 -15.60 1.26 5.08
CA SER A 162 -16.59 0.68 5.99
C SER A 162 -16.75 -0.82 5.64
N PRO A 163 -17.51 -1.62 6.42
CA PRO A 163 -17.76 -3.03 6.09
C PRO A 163 -18.37 -3.29 4.70
N THR A 164 -19.03 -2.28 4.11
CA THR A 164 -19.74 -2.36 2.82
C THR A 164 -19.24 -1.38 1.76
N PHE A 165 -18.14 -0.67 2.00
CA PHE A 165 -17.57 0.27 1.03
C PHE A 165 -16.04 0.18 0.99
N LEU A 166 -15.52 -0.17 -0.20
CA LEU A 166 -14.09 -0.16 -0.52
C LEU A 166 -13.77 0.93 -1.55
N ILE A 167 -12.51 1.35 -1.59
CA ILE A 167 -11.92 2.05 -2.73
C ILE A 167 -10.67 1.30 -3.18
N LEU A 168 -10.65 0.91 -4.45
CA LEU A 168 -9.51 0.26 -5.10
C LEU A 168 -8.81 1.26 -6.03
N PHE A 169 -7.48 1.29 -5.92
CA PHE A 169 -6.59 1.87 -6.90
C PHE A 169 -5.56 0.82 -7.33
N LEU A 170 -5.63 0.39 -8.59
CA LEU A 170 -4.71 -0.57 -9.19
C LEU A 170 -4.32 -0.08 -10.59
N ASP A 171 -3.03 0.17 -10.81
CA ASP A 171 -2.54 0.75 -12.06
C ASP A 171 -1.07 0.41 -12.36
N LEU A 172 -0.73 0.44 -13.64
CA LEU A 172 0.65 0.56 -14.12
C LEU A 172 0.88 2.04 -14.49
N ILE A 173 1.36 2.83 -13.54
CA ILE A 173 1.48 4.30 -13.67
C ILE A 173 2.49 4.63 -14.78
N PRO A 174 2.08 5.32 -15.87
CA PRO A 174 2.98 5.66 -16.98
C PRO A 174 4.09 6.56 -16.50
N ARG A 175 5.28 6.43 -17.11
CA ARG A 175 6.45 7.27 -16.82
C ARG A 175 6.81 8.25 -17.93
N LYS A 176 6.17 8.13 -19.09
CA LYS A 176 6.22 9.07 -20.21
C LYS A 176 4.83 9.68 -20.45
N ASP A 177 4.76 10.82 -21.14
CA ASP A 177 3.48 11.38 -21.57
C ASP A 177 2.88 10.53 -22.71
N THR A 178 1.70 9.94 -22.49
CA THR A 178 1.09 8.99 -23.45
C THR A 178 0.52 9.64 -24.70
N VAL A 179 0.36 10.97 -24.73
CA VAL A 179 -0.05 11.72 -25.94
C VAL A 179 1.18 12.02 -26.80
N LEU A 180 2.32 12.37 -26.18
CA LEU A 180 3.58 12.61 -26.89
C LEU A 180 4.27 11.32 -27.33
N HIS A 181 4.02 10.20 -26.64
CA HIS A 181 4.64 8.91 -26.92
C HIS A 181 3.59 7.81 -27.20
N PRO A 182 2.95 7.80 -28.38
CA PRO A 182 1.94 6.80 -28.73
C PRO A 182 2.49 5.37 -28.73
N ASP A 183 3.76 5.15 -29.12
CA ASP A 183 4.39 3.83 -29.03
C ASP A 183 4.49 3.33 -27.59
N TYR A 184 4.66 4.23 -26.61
CA TYR A 184 4.69 3.89 -25.19
C TYR A 184 3.30 3.49 -24.69
N LEU A 185 2.27 4.23 -25.08
CA LEU A 185 0.88 3.88 -24.82
C LEU A 185 0.57 2.49 -25.39
N LYS A 186 0.95 2.26 -26.65
CA LYS A 186 0.75 0.99 -27.33
C LYS A 186 1.43 -0.18 -26.62
N THR A 187 2.74 -0.11 -26.40
CA THR A 187 3.54 -1.21 -25.83
C THR A 187 3.07 -1.62 -24.44
N PHE A 188 2.78 -0.68 -23.55
CA PHE A 188 2.50 -1.01 -22.14
C PHE A 188 1.01 -1.15 -21.81
N TYR A 189 0.10 -0.64 -22.66
CA TYR A 189 -1.33 -0.56 -22.34
C TYR A 189 -2.28 -1.13 -23.40
N GLU A 190 -1.99 -0.98 -24.70
CA GLU A 190 -2.86 -1.50 -25.76
C GLU A 190 -2.54 -2.96 -26.12
N ASP A 191 -1.24 -3.30 -26.15
CA ASP A 191 -0.77 -4.66 -26.45
C ASP A 191 -0.73 -5.57 -25.19
N THR A 192 -1.18 -5.05 -24.05
CA THR A 192 -1.31 -5.79 -22.78
C THR A 192 -2.78 -6.03 -22.41
N GLN A 193 -3.05 -6.87 -21.41
CA GLN A 193 -4.42 -7.19 -20.99
C GLN A 193 -5.00 -6.23 -19.93
N LEU A 194 -4.37 -5.08 -19.70
CA LEU A 194 -4.77 -4.14 -18.64
C LEU A 194 -6.19 -3.58 -18.82
N GLU A 195 -6.58 -3.25 -20.05
CA GLU A 195 -7.94 -2.79 -20.33
C GLU A 195 -8.98 -3.91 -20.10
N ALA A 196 -8.64 -5.17 -20.41
CA ALA A 196 -9.50 -6.31 -20.13
C ALA A 196 -9.65 -6.56 -18.61
N CYS A 197 -8.60 -6.33 -17.82
CA CYS A 197 -8.66 -6.30 -16.36
C CYS A 197 -9.64 -5.22 -15.86
N ARG A 198 -9.49 -3.97 -16.32
CA ARG A 198 -10.36 -2.84 -15.94
C ARG A 198 -11.82 -3.10 -16.32
N GLN A 199 -12.07 -3.61 -17.53
CA GLN A 199 -13.42 -3.92 -18.01
C GLN A 199 -14.10 -5.06 -17.26
N ARG A 200 -13.37 -6.08 -16.79
CA ARG A 200 -13.97 -7.17 -15.99
C ARG A 200 -14.55 -6.65 -14.69
N LEU A 201 -13.78 -5.85 -13.92
CA LEU A 201 -14.26 -5.29 -12.66
C LEU A 201 -15.40 -4.28 -12.89
N ALA A 202 -15.31 -3.46 -13.93
CA ALA A 202 -16.33 -2.44 -14.25
C ALA A 202 -17.69 -3.00 -14.73
N ARG A 203 -17.84 -4.33 -14.88
CA ARG A 203 -19.12 -4.99 -15.19
C ARG A 203 -19.94 -5.33 -13.95
N LEU A 204 -19.34 -5.27 -12.76
CA LEU A 204 -20.03 -5.54 -11.50
C LEU A 204 -20.94 -4.35 -11.12
N PRO A 205 -22.19 -4.59 -10.69
CA PRO A 205 -23.12 -3.51 -10.37
C PRO A 205 -22.68 -2.66 -9.16
N GLU A 206 -21.91 -3.23 -8.24
CA GLU A 206 -21.37 -2.55 -7.04
C GLU A 206 -20.22 -1.58 -7.37
N VAL A 207 -19.63 -1.70 -8.56
CA VAL A 207 -18.41 -0.99 -8.95
C VAL A 207 -18.76 0.30 -9.68
N GLN A 208 -18.29 1.42 -9.13
CA GLN A 208 -18.48 2.76 -9.69
C GLN A 208 -17.13 3.49 -9.83
N PRO A 209 -16.91 4.34 -10.86
CA PRO A 209 -15.68 5.12 -10.97
C PRO A 209 -15.45 6.01 -9.74
N TYR A 210 -14.27 5.92 -9.13
CA TYR A 210 -13.89 6.79 -8.02
C TYR A 210 -13.13 8.01 -8.54
N PHE A 211 -13.64 9.21 -8.23
CA PHE A 211 -13.04 10.48 -8.66
C PHE A 211 -12.30 11.16 -7.51
N SER A 212 -11.02 10.82 -7.33
CA SER A 212 -10.14 11.47 -6.34
C SER A 212 -10.23 13.00 -6.39
N SER A 213 -10.23 13.67 -5.24
CA SER A 213 -10.25 15.13 -5.16
C SER A 213 -9.02 15.79 -5.80
N SER A 214 -7.89 15.08 -5.89
CA SER A 214 -6.66 15.60 -6.52
C SER A 214 -6.70 15.48 -8.05
N LEU A 215 -6.76 16.63 -8.72
CA LEU A 215 -6.63 16.70 -10.19
C LEU A 215 -5.24 16.28 -10.69
N TYR A 216 -4.20 16.46 -9.88
CA TYR A 216 -2.85 15.98 -10.21
C TYR A 216 -2.84 14.45 -10.29
N PHE A 217 -3.41 13.78 -9.30
CA PHE A 217 -3.48 12.32 -9.29
C PHE A 217 -4.28 11.76 -10.48
N ARG A 218 -5.41 12.38 -10.84
CA ARG A 218 -6.18 12.04 -12.07
C ARG A 218 -5.38 12.18 -13.38
N ARG A 219 -4.18 12.79 -13.36
CA ARG A 219 -3.26 12.90 -14.51
C ARG A 219 -2.01 12.02 -14.39
N VAL A 220 -1.80 11.38 -13.24
CA VAL A 220 -0.75 10.37 -13.03
C VAL A 220 -1.25 8.99 -13.46
N VAL A 221 -2.52 8.68 -13.17
CA VAL A 221 -3.16 7.38 -13.51
C VAL A 221 -3.21 7.15 -15.03
N SER A 222 -2.97 5.91 -15.46
CA SER A 222 -3.03 5.48 -16.86
C SER A 222 -4.46 5.47 -17.44
N SER A 223 -4.58 5.34 -18.75
CA SER A 223 -5.88 5.14 -19.42
C SER A 223 -6.57 3.82 -19.08
N THR A 224 -5.82 2.82 -18.61
CA THR A 224 -6.35 1.50 -18.20
C THR A 224 -6.43 1.33 -16.68
N GLY A 225 -6.07 2.37 -15.91
CA GLY A 225 -6.02 2.33 -14.45
C GLY A 225 -7.39 2.02 -13.83
N ILE A 226 -7.39 1.14 -12.84
CA ILE A 226 -8.58 0.77 -12.08
C ILE A 226 -8.65 1.69 -10.86
N LEU A 227 -9.50 2.72 -10.93
CA LEU A 227 -9.78 3.64 -9.83
C LEU A 227 -11.29 3.64 -9.56
N VAL A 228 -11.72 2.81 -8.61
CA VAL A 228 -13.15 2.52 -8.38
C VAL A 228 -13.53 2.49 -6.91
N GLY A 229 -14.75 2.92 -6.62
CA GLY A 229 -15.43 2.63 -5.36
C GLY A 229 -16.29 1.38 -5.55
N ILE A 230 -16.23 0.47 -4.58
CA ILE A 230 -17.01 -0.76 -4.56
C ILE A 230 -17.97 -0.67 -3.39
N LYS A 231 -19.28 -0.55 -3.67
CA LYS A 231 -20.31 -0.34 -2.65
C LYS A 231 -21.35 -1.45 -2.69
N CYS A 232 -21.40 -2.24 -1.62
CA CYS A 232 -22.44 -3.25 -1.39
C CYS A 232 -23.61 -2.64 -0.59
N GLU A 233 -24.82 -3.20 -0.73
CA GLU A 233 -25.98 -2.76 0.03
C GLU A 233 -26.20 -3.60 1.30
N ASP A 234 -26.42 -2.96 2.45
CA ASP A 234 -26.74 -3.59 3.73
C ASP A 234 -28.23 -3.98 3.86
N GLY A 235 -28.80 -4.59 2.80
CA GLY A 235 -30.23 -4.90 2.74
C GLY A 235 -30.70 -5.98 3.73
N THR A 236 -29.86 -6.97 4.03
CA THR A 236 -30.24 -8.18 4.78
C THR A 236 -29.15 -8.74 5.70
N GLY A 237 -28.07 -7.98 5.96
CA GLY A 237 -26.91 -8.43 6.75
C GLY A 237 -25.82 -9.18 5.96
N THR A 238 -25.96 -9.23 4.63
CA THR A 238 -25.08 -9.95 3.68
C THR A 238 -24.09 -9.02 2.96
N GLY A 239 -24.05 -7.73 3.30
CA GLY A 239 -23.23 -6.74 2.60
C GLY A 239 -21.73 -7.03 2.70
N THR A 240 -21.25 -7.43 3.87
CA THR A 240 -19.85 -7.83 4.10
C THR A 240 -19.49 -9.12 3.35
N GLU A 241 -20.40 -10.11 3.29
CA GLU A 241 -20.17 -11.36 2.54
C GLU A 241 -19.98 -11.06 1.04
N ARG A 242 -20.77 -10.14 0.48
CA ARG A 242 -20.62 -9.67 -0.90
C ARG A 242 -19.33 -8.88 -1.12
N VAL A 243 -18.87 -8.11 -0.12
CA VAL A 243 -17.54 -7.47 -0.15
C VAL A 243 -16.43 -8.53 -0.18
N GLU A 244 -16.51 -9.55 0.67
CA GLU A 244 -15.55 -10.65 0.72
C GLU A 244 -15.49 -11.44 -0.61
N GLU A 245 -16.65 -11.75 -1.20
CA GLU A 245 -16.79 -12.36 -2.53
C GLU A 245 -16.13 -11.52 -3.62
N ILE A 246 -16.43 -10.21 -3.71
CA ILE A 246 -15.84 -9.32 -4.72
C ILE A 246 -14.32 -9.21 -4.54
N ILE A 247 -13.82 -9.20 -3.30
CA ILE A 247 -12.38 -9.21 -3.06
C ILE A 247 -11.75 -10.53 -3.54
N GLY A 248 -12.31 -11.67 -3.12
CA GLY A 248 -11.74 -13.00 -3.40
C GLY A 248 -11.85 -13.43 -4.86
N GLU A 249 -12.99 -13.18 -5.52
CA GLU A 249 -13.27 -13.67 -6.87
C GLU A 249 -12.95 -12.66 -7.98
N HIS A 250 -12.78 -11.38 -7.65
CA HIS A 250 -12.56 -10.33 -8.65
C HIS A 250 -11.32 -9.46 -8.37
N VAL A 251 -11.23 -8.78 -7.21
CA VAL A 251 -10.12 -7.85 -6.94
C VAL A 251 -8.78 -8.59 -6.83
N GLY A 252 -8.72 -9.68 -6.06
CA GLY A 252 -7.53 -10.49 -5.86
C GLY A 252 -6.99 -11.08 -7.17
N PRO A 253 -7.80 -11.80 -7.97
CA PRO A 253 -7.39 -12.31 -9.28
C PRO A 253 -6.92 -11.20 -10.23
N ILE A 254 -7.66 -10.10 -10.35
CA ILE A 254 -7.29 -8.98 -11.24
C ILE A 254 -5.99 -8.30 -10.78
N ALA A 255 -5.79 -8.13 -9.47
CA ALA A 255 -4.54 -7.59 -8.92
C ALA A 255 -3.35 -8.50 -9.21
N ASN A 256 -3.51 -9.82 -9.10
CA ASN A 256 -2.48 -10.79 -9.44
C ASN A 256 -2.15 -10.78 -10.95
N GLU A 257 -3.13 -10.62 -11.82
CA GLU A 257 -2.90 -10.50 -13.27
C GLU A 257 -2.15 -9.21 -13.63
N VAL A 258 -2.57 -8.05 -13.12
CA VAL A 258 -1.91 -6.75 -13.37
C VAL A 258 -0.49 -6.72 -12.81
N MET A 259 -0.29 -7.25 -11.60
CA MET A 259 1.04 -7.44 -11.02
C MET A 259 1.88 -8.43 -11.83
N GLY A 260 1.29 -9.54 -12.30
CA GLY A 260 1.94 -10.54 -13.15
C GLY A 260 2.54 -9.90 -14.40
N ILE A 261 1.72 -9.14 -15.14
CA ILE A 261 2.14 -8.36 -16.32
C ILE A 261 3.34 -7.45 -15.99
N TRP A 262 3.31 -6.74 -14.85
CA TRP A 262 4.41 -5.86 -14.46
C TRP A 262 5.69 -6.60 -14.06
N VAL A 263 5.56 -7.73 -13.37
CA VAL A 263 6.70 -8.59 -13.01
C VAL A 263 7.33 -9.21 -14.27
N ASP A 264 6.52 -9.65 -15.23
CA ASP A 264 6.98 -10.15 -16.53
C ASP A 264 7.82 -9.07 -17.25
N MET A 265 7.31 -7.83 -17.33
CA MET A 265 8.06 -6.70 -17.90
C MET A 265 9.42 -6.49 -17.22
N CYS A 266 9.48 -6.63 -15.88
CA CYS A 266 10.69 -6.41 -15.09
C CYS A 266 11.73 -7.54 -15.20
N VAL A 267 11.30 -8.79 -15.42
CA VAL A 267 12.19 -9.97 -15.48
C VAL A 267 12.60 -10.28 -16.93
N ASP A 268 11.67 -10.24 -17.87
CA ASP A 268 11.90 -10.69 -19.25
C ASP A 268 12.46 -9.57 -20.16
N GLY A 269 12.79 -8.41 -19.59
CA GLY A 269 13.29 -7.26 -20.34
C GLY A 269 12.23 -6.61 -21.23
N GLY A 270 10.95 -6.63 -20.80
CA GLY A 270 9.84 -6.01 -21.54
C GLY A 270 9.90 -4.47 -21.62
N GLY A 271 10.84 -3.86 -20.90
CA GLY A 271 11.19 -2.45 -21.02
C GLY A 271 12.27 -2.18 -22.05
N ARG A 272 12.25 -1.00 -22.67
CA ARG A 272 13.43 -0.55 -23.43
C ARG A 272 14.53 -0.16 -22.45
N GLU A 273 15.77 -0.56 -22.73
CA GLU A 273 16.91 0.05 -22.06
C GLU A 273 16.99 1.51 -22.52
N VAL A 274 16.86 2.43 -21.56
CA VAL A 274 17.00 3.86 -21.81
C VAL A 274 18.47 4.18 -21.62
N SER A 275 19.24 4.28 -22.71
CA SER A 275 20.68 4.60 -22.66
C SER A 275 20.96 6.11 -22.74
N GLU A 276 20.07 6.87 -23.37
CA GLU A 276 20.21 8.32 -23.57
C GLU A 276 20.01 9.09 -22.25
N ILE A 277 21.00 9.92 -21.91
CA ILE A 277 21.05 10.71 -20.66
C ILE A 277 19.84 11.65 -20.54
N GLU A 278 19.42 12.26 -21.65
CA GLU A 278 18.28 13.19 -21.67
C GLU A 278 16.97 12.48 -21.37
N GLN A 279 16.73 11.29 -21.94
CA GLN A 279 15.56 10.46 -21.65
C GLN A 279 15.56 9.96 -20.20
N ARG A 280 16.73 9.59 -19.64
CA ARG A 280 16.86 9.23 -18.22
C ARG A 280 16.47 10.41 -17.33
N ALA A 281 17.00 11.60 -17.61
CA ALA A 281 16.72 12.80 -16.83
C ALA A 281 15.23 13.23 -16.90
N GLU A 282 14.56 13.01 -18.03
CA GLU A 282 13.11 13.25 -18.15
C GLU A 282 12.29 12.28 -17.28
N LEU A 283 12.61 10.98 -17.33
CA LEU A 283 12.00 9.96 -16.47
C LEU A 283 12.21 10.32 -14.98
N GLU A 284 13.45 10.60 -14.56
CA GLU A 284 13.78 10.98 -13.19
C GLU A 284 12.99 12.21 -12.74
N LYS A 285 12.93 13.26 -13.57
CA LYS A 285 12.18 14.49 -13.27
C LYS A 285 10.70 14.21 -13.04
N ARG A 286 10.09 13.34 -13.85
CA ARG A 286 8.67 13.00 -13.73
C ARG A 286 8.39 12.07 -12.54
N ASP A 287 9.23 11.05 -12.34
CA ASP A 287 9.15 10.12 -11.23
C ASP A 287 9.33 10.84 -9.88
N MET A 288 10.29 11.77 -9.79
CA MET A 288 10.50 12.60 -8.60
C MET A 288 9.33 13.54 -8.32
N LEU A 289 8.63 14.03 -9.35
CA LEU A 289 7.42 14.83 -9.17
C LEU A 289 6.26 13.98 -8.62
N ILE A 290 6.08 12.76 -9.11
CA ILE A 290 5.08 11.79 -8.61
C ILE A 290 5.37 11.45 -7.15
N LYS A 291 6.60 11.00 -6.86
CA LYS A 291 7.08 10.67 -5.52
C LYS A 291 6.85 11.82 -4.53
N ARG A 292 7.20 13.06 -4.92
CA ARG A 292 6.99 14.27 -4.10
C ARG A 292 5.52 14.55 -3.86
N LYS A 293 4.69 14.51 -4.91
CA LYS A 293 3.25 14.80 -4.78
C LYS A 293 2.51 13.75 -3.96
N ALA A 294 2.92 12.48 -4.00
CA ALA A 294 2.41 11.45 -3.09
C ALA A 294 2.70 11.81 -1.61
N ILE A 295 3.94 12.21 -1.28
CA ILE A 295 4.27 12.62 0.10
C ILE A 295 3.51 13.88 0.52
N GLU A 296 3.39 14.88 -0.35
CA GLU A 296 2.69 16.15 -0.06
C GLU A 296 1.18 15.97 0.15
N MET A 297 0.53 15.26 -0.79
CA MET A 297 -0.92 15.07 -0.79
C MET A 297 -1.38 14.10 0.30
N ASP A 298 -0.68 12.98 0.43
CA ASP A 298 -1.17 11.88 1.25
C ASP A 298 -0.55 11.91 2.64
N LEU A 299 0.78 11.88 2.75
CA LEU A 299 1.42 11.59 4.03
C LEU A 299 1.62 12.82 4.93
N SER A 300 2.02 13.95 4.35
CA SER A 300 2.53 15.11 5.11
C SER A 300 1.48 15.76 6.04
N SER A 301 0.21 15.77 5.64
CA SER A 301 -0.87 16.40 6.42
C SER A 301 -1.74 15.42 7.22
N SER A 302 -1.56 14.11 7.00
CA SER A 302 -2.32 13.04 7.65
C SER A 302 -1.53 12.34 8.75
N MET A 303 -0.26 11.98 8.48
CA MET A 303 0.57 11.20 9.40
C MET A 303 0.70 11.86 10.77
N PRO A 304 0.97 13.19 10.90
CA PRO A 304 1.04 13.82 12.22
C PRO A 304 -0.30 13.85 12.97
N LYS A 305 -1.44 13.81 12.27
CA LYS A 305 -2.78 13.80 12.88
C LYS A 305 -3.17 12.43 13.41
N GLN A 306 -2.76 11.35 12.72
CA GLN A 306 -3.07 9.97 13.11
C GLN A 306 -2.06 9.43 14.12
N PHE A 307 -0.77 9.67 13.87
CA PHE A 307 0.35 9.05 14.60
C PHE A 307 1.05 9.97 15.61
N GLY A 308 0.73 11.26 15.63
CA GLY A 308 1.50 12.27 16.36
C GLY A 308 2.80 12.64 15.64
N HIS A 309 3.35 13.81 15.98
CA HIS A 309 4.51 14.37 15.26
C HIS A 309 5.76 13.48 15.31
N GLU A 310 6.11 12.89 16.46
CA GLU A 310 7.33 12.11 16.60
C GLU A 310 7.35 10.87 15.68
N VAL A 311 6.27 10.09 15.71
CA VAL A 311 6.11 8.89 14.89
C VAL A 311 6.00 9.28 13.42
N ALA A 312 5.20 10.30 13.09
CA ALA A 312 5.05 10.77 11.73
C ALA A 312 6.39 11.23 11.13
N ASP A 313 7.15 12.06 11.83
CA ASP A 313 8.46 12.53 11.36
C ASP A 313 9.45 11.38 11.18
N ARG A 314 9.41 10.36 12.06
CA ARG A 314 10.25 9.17 11.96
C ARG A 314 9.93 8.33 10.71
N VAL A 315 8.66 8.02 10.49
CA VAL A 315 8.20 7.25 9.32
C VAL A 315 8.44 8.04 8.02
N LEU A 316 8.11 9.34 8.01
CA LEU A 316 8.31 10.22 6.87
C LEU A 316 9.78 10.35 6.46
N ARG A 317 10.73 10.37 7.41
CA ARG A 317 12.16 10.36 7.08
C ARG A 317 12.58 9.10 6.30
N VAL A 318 12.08 7.92 6.69
CA VAL A 318 12.39 6.66 5.99
C VAL A 318 11.80 6.64 4.58
N ILE A 319 10.53 7.03 4.43
CA ILE A 319 9.87 7.11 3.10
C ILE A 319 10.58 8.13 2.19
N LYS A 320 10.89 9.33 2.71
CA LYS A 320 11.63 10.36 1.97
C LYS A 320 13.01 9.89 1.53
N SER A 321 13.74 9.18 2.40
CA SER A 321 15.03 8.57 2.10
C SER A 321 14.93 7.59 0.92
N ALA A 322 14.00 6.64 0.98
CA ALA A 322 13.74 5.70 -0.12
C ALA A 322 13.30 6.39 -1.42
N TYR A 323 12.56 7.49 -1.32
CA TYR A 323 12.09 8.27 -2.47
C TYR A 323 13.17 9.22 -3.03
N ASN A 324 14.35 9.31 -2.41
CA ASN A 324 15.41 10.29 -2.69
C ASN A 324 14.93 11.76 -2.64
N ILE A 325 14.02 12.06 -1.70
CA ILE A 325 13.45 13.40 -1.48
C ILE A 325 14.06 14.03 -0.22
N THR A 326 14.68 15.19 -0.38
CA THR A 326 15.08 16.10 0.69
C THR A 326 13.90 16.99 1.12
#